data_AF-A0A970M1H7-F1
#
_entry.id   AF-A0A970M1H7-F1
#
_cell.length_a   1.000
_cell.length_b   1.000
_cell.length_c   1.000
_cell.angle_alpha   90.00
_cell.angle_beta   90.00
_cell.angle_gamma   90.00
#
_symmetry.space_group_name_H-M   'P 1'
#
loop_
_entity.id
_entity.type
_entity.pdbx_description
1 polymer ?
#
loop_
_entity_poly.entity_id
_entity_poly.type
_entity_poly.pdbx_seq_one_letter_code
_entity_poly.pdbx_strand_id
1 'polypeptide(L)'
;MPRKKEVVSGTFVKYDAVVLGSGPAGEGAAMKLAKSGKRVAIVDIREQLGGNCTHVGTIPSKALRQTVSNIIRYRRDPMFKKMGDWRQFTMKQVLQSAHKVIQQQVETHSRFYDRNEIAIYHGRAYIQDKNTVLVFSADGIKETIICQQIVIATGSRPYRPEILDFNHPRVFDSDKILDLDFSIQKIIIYGAGVIGCEYASIFIGLDHKVDLINTQHKLLSYLDDEISDALSYH
;
A
#
# COMPACT_ATOMS: atom_id res chain seq x y z
N MET A 1 -20.34 25.22 -19.03
CA MET A 1 -20.34 25.11 -20.51
C MET A 1 -19.94 23.68 -20.89
N PRO A 2 -20.62 23.01 -21.82
CA PRO A 2 -20.20 21.69 -22.29
C PRO A 2 -18.85 21.82 -23.03
N ARG A 3 -17.83 21.08 -22.60
CA ARG A 3 -16.47 21.15 -23.14
C ARG A 3 -16.39 20.47 -24.51
N LYS A 4 -15.79 21.15 -25.50
CA LYS A 4 -15.61 20.63 -26.88
C LYS A 4 -14.73 19.38 -26.89
N LYS A 5 -15.13 18.36 -27.67
CA LYS A 5 -14.33 17.15 -27.94
C LYS A 5 -13.25 17.49 -28.98
N GLU A 6 -11.98 17.21 -28.67
CA GLU A 6 -10.87 17.32 -29.63
C GLU A 6 -10.67 16.02 -30.42
N VAL A 7 -10.21 16.12 -31.65
CA VAL A 7 -9.97 15.00 -32.58
C VAL A 7 -8.46 14.85 -32.78
N VAL A 8 -7.94 13.65 -32.60
CA VAL A 8 -6.56 13.29 -32.98
C VAL A 8 -6.68 12.16 -34.02
N SER A 9 -6.16 12.39 -35.23
CA SER A 9 -6.05 11.39 -36.31
C SER A 9 -7.33 10.56 -36.56
N GLY A 10 -8.48 11.23 -36.72
CA GLY A 10 -9.76 10.59 -37.09
C GLY A 10 -10.45 9.80 -35.97
N THR A 11 -9.87 9.74 -34.77
CA THR A 11 -10.43 9.02 -33.61
C THR A 11 -10.82 10.03 -32.53
N PHE A 12 -12.00 9.88 -31.94
CA PHE A 12 -12.50 10.82 -30.92
C PHE A 12 -11.70 10.67 -29.61
N VAL A 13 -11.04 11.74 -29.18
CA VAL A 13 -10.32 11.75 -27.90
C VAL A 13 -11.30 11.84 -26.74
N LYS A 14 -11.35 10.78 -25.94
CA LYS A 14 -12.24 10.68 -24.77
C LYS A 14 -11.66 11.44 -23.58
N TYR A 15 -10.33 11.37 -23.37
CA TYR A 15 -9.64 12.00 -22.24
C TYR A 15 -8.40 12.78 -22.67
N ASP A 16 -8.12 13.86 -21.95
CA ASP A 16 -6.90 14.63 -22.17
C ASP A 16 -5.70 13.91 -21.53
N ALA A 17 -5.92 13.19 -20.42
CA ALA A 17 -4.93 12.33 -19.81
C ALA A 17 -5.55 11.05 -19.20
N VAL A 18 -4.81 9.95 -19.27
CA VAL A 18 -5.10 8.70 -18.57
C VAL A 18 -3.98 8.42 -17.58
N VAL A 19 -4.33 8.15 -16.33
CA VAL A 19 -3.38 7.77 -15.27
C VAL A 19 -3.50 6.26 -15.01
N LEU A 20 -2.36 5.55 -15.01
CA LEU A 20 -2.31 4.10 -14.80
C LEU A 20 -1.81 3.82 -13.39
N GLY A 21 -2.71 3.44 -12.49
CA GLY A 21 -2.47 3.19 -11.07
C GLY A 21 -2.98 4.32 -10.17
N SER A 22 -3.67 3.94 -9.10
CA SER A 22 -4.31 4.81 -8.10
C SER A 22 -3.51 4.98 -6.81
N GLY A 23 -2.23 4.59 -6.81
CA GLY A 23 -1.32 4.90 -5.71
C GLY A 23 -1.13 6.42 -5.52
N PRO A 24 -0.43 6.85 -4.45
CA PRO A 24 -0.30 8.28 -4.11
C PRO A 24 0.16 9.18 -5.26
N ALA A 25 1.10 8.71 -6.09
CA ALA A 25 1.58 9.45 -7.26
C ALA A 25 0.50 9.57 -8.35
N GLY A 26 -0.25 8.50 -8.60
CA GLY A 26 -1.32 8.49 -9.59
C GLY A 26 -2.51 9.36 -9.16
N GLU A 27 -2.91 9.28 -7.89
CA GLU A 27 -3.91 10.17 -7.32
C GLU A 27 -3.47 11.62 -7.44
N GLY A 28 -2.26 11.96 -6.99
CA GLY A 28 -1.72 13.31 -7.07
C GLY A 28 -1.71 13.87 -8.51
N ALA A 29 -1.28 13.06 -9.47
CA ALA A 29 -1.30 13.41 -10.88
C ALA A 29 -2.72 13.64 -11.41
N ALA A 30 -3.65 12.72 -11.13
CA ALA A 30 -5.02 12.80 -11.58
C ALA A 30 -5.74 14.04 -11.02
N MET A 31 -5.58 14.29 -9.70
CA MET A 31 -6.15 15.46 -9.04
C MET A 31 -5.59 16.77 -9.60
N LYS A 32 -4.28 16.84 -9.83
CA LYS A 32 -3.65 18.04 -10.39
C LYS A 32 -4.17 18.32 -11.80
N LEU A 33 -4.24 17.31 -12.66
CA LEU A 33 -4.72 17.43 -14.03
C LEU A 33 -6.20 17.85 -14.07
N ALA A 34 -7.05 17.21 -13.26
CA ALA A 34 -8.47 17.53 -13.17
C ALA A 34 -8.71 18.98 -12.72
N LYS A 35 -7.99 19.43 -11.67
CA LYS A 35 -8.05 20.82 -11.17
C LYS A 35 -7.50 21.85 -12.17
N SER A 36 -6.63 21.42 -13.09
CA SER A 36 -6.18 22.23 -14.23
C SER A 36 -7.16 22.21 -15.42
N GLY A 37 -8.35 21.66 -15.25
CA GLY A 37 -9.42 21.67 -16.25
C GLY A 37 -9.34 20.57 -17.29
N LYS A 38 -8.46 19.57 -17.11
CA LYS A 38 -8.34 18.42 -18.02
C LYS A 38 -9.38 17.36 -17.73
N ARG A 39 -9.84 16.65 -18.76
CA ARG A 39 -10.64 15.43 -18.65
C ARG A 39 -9.70 14.27 -18.36
N VAL A 40 -9.83 13.68 -17.18
CA VAL A 40 -8.91 12.65 -16.69
C VAL A 40 -9.67 11.35 -16.47
N ALA A 41 -9.02 10.25 -16.84
CA ALA A 41 -9.40 8.92 -16.39
C ALA A 41 -8.27 8.30 -15.58
N ILE A 42 -8.63 7.43 -14.64
CA ILE A 42 -7.70 6.57 -13.92
C ILE A 42 -8.04 5.10 -14.19
N VAL A 43 -7.01 4.28 -14.36
CA VAL A 43 -7.15 2.83 -14.51
C VAL A 43 -6.40 2.14 -13.37
N ASP A 44 -7.07 1.29 -12.60
CA ASP A 44 -6.44 0.48 -11.56
C ASP A 44 -6.95 -0.97 -11.62
N ILE A 45 -6.08 -1.91 -11.28
CA ILE A 45 -6.42 -3.33 -11.21
C ILE A 45 -7.26 -3.66 -9.96
N ARG A 46 -7.13 -2.86 -8.90
CA ARG A 46 -7.91 -2.99 -7.67
C ARG A 46 -9.26 -2.30 -7.83
N GLU A 47 -10.29 -2.91 -7.25
CA GLU A 47 -11.61 -2.29 -7.12
C GLU A 47 -11.57 -1.07 -6.18
N GLN A 48 -10.82 -1.17 -5.08
CA GLN A 48 -10.63 -0.08 -4.13
C GLN A 48 -9.37 0.73 -4.46
N LEU A 49 -9.52 2.06 -4.50
CA LEU A 49 -8.44 3.00 -4.85
C LEU A 49 -7.44 3.23 -3.70
N GLY A 50 -6.27 3.80 -4.01
CA GLY A 50 -5.23 4.19 -3.04
C GLY A 50 -3.90 3.44 -3.20
N GLY A 51 -3.86 2.41 -4.07
CA GLY A 51 -2.66 1.61 -4.34
C GLY A 51 -2.06 0.93 -3.10
N ASN A 52 -0.80 0.50 -3.19
CA ASN A 52 -0.19 -0.28 -2.11
C ASN A 52 -0.08 0.50 -0.80
N CYS A 53 0.15 1.81 -0.85
CA CYS A 53 0.25 2.66 0.35
C CYS A 53 -0.97 2.51 1.27
N THR A 54 -2.18 2.54 0.69
CA THR A 54 -3.44 2.44 1.42
C THR A 54 -3.77 1.00 1.80
N HIS A 55 -3.51 0.04 0.91
CA HIS A 55 -4.00 -1.34 1.07
C HIS A 55 -3.07 -2.27 1.82
N VAL A 56 -1.77 -2.21 1.57
CA VAL A 56 -0.81 -3.23 2.03
C VAL A 56 0.50 -2.66 2.58
N GLY A 57 0.68 -1.35 2.52
CA GLY A 57 1.91 -0.66 2.89
C GLY A 57 1.75 0.26 4.09
N THR A 58 1.95 1.55 3.86
CA THR A 58 2.07 2.58 4.89
C THR A 58 0.88 2.66 5.84
N ILE A 59 -0.36 2.74 5.32
CA ILE A 59 -1.54 2.93 6.17
C ILE A 59 -1.72 1.73 7.13
N PRO A 60 -1.73 0.47 6.64
CA PRO A 60 -1.79 -0.68 7.54
C PRO A 60 -0.62 -0.73 8.52
N SER A 61 0.62 -0.52 8.07
CA SER A 61 1.81 -0.64 8.93
C SER A 61 1.80 0.40 10.05
N LYS A 62 1.42 1.65 9.76
CA LYS A 62 1.32 2.71 10.77
C LYS A 62 0.14 2.52 11.71
N ALA A 63 -1.01 2.05 11.23
CA ALA A 63 -2.14 1.74 12.10
C ALA A 63 -1.83 0.58 13.06
N LEU A 64 -1.15 -0.45 12.56
CA LEU A 64 -0.68 -1.59 13.35
C LEU A 64 0.36 -1.14 14.38
N ARG A 65 1.39 -0.41 13.95
CA ARG A 65 2.42 0.16 14.84
C ARG A 65 1.82 1.03 15.94
N GLN A 66 0.86 1.91 15.61
CA GLN A 66 0.20 2.74 16.62
C GLN A 66 -0.57 1.89 17.64
N THR A 67 -1.29 0.87 17.18
CA THR A 67 -2.00 -0.06 18.08
C THR A 67 -1.04 -0.78 19.01
N VAL A 68 0.08 -1.29 18.48
CA VAL A 68 1.14 -1.93 19.30
C VAL A 68 1.77 -0.94 20.27
N SER A 69 2.05 0.30 19.85
CA SER A 69 2.59 1.34 20.73
C SER A 69 1.65 1.63 21.90
N ASN A 70 0.33 1.64 21.67
CA ASN A 70 -0.67 1.82 22.73
C ASN A 70 -0.64 0.63 23.71
N ILE A 71 -0.54 -0.60 23.19
CA ILE A 71 -0.42 -1.82 24.01
C ILE A 71 0.83 -1.76 24.89
N ILE A 72 1.99 -1.41 24.33
CA ILE A 72 3.25 -1.27 25.08
C ILE A 72 3.11 -0.21 26.17
N ARG A 73 2.56 0.97 25.85
CA ARG A 73 2.38 2.06 26.81
C ARG A 73 1.50 1.63 27.98
N TYR A 74 0.40 0.95 27.67
CA TYR A 74 -0.53 0.44 28.66
C TYR A 74 0.13 -0.62 29.57
N ARG A 75 0.88 -1.58 29.00
CA ARG A 75 1.61 -2.60 29.77
C ARG A 75 2.67 -2.00 30.70
N ARG A 76 3.25 -0.86 30.34
CA ARG A 76 4.29 -0.18 31.14
C ARG A 76 3.71 0.63 32.29
N ASP A 77 2.43 0.98 32.26
CA ASP A 77 1.78 1.80 33.27
C ASP A 77 1.58 1.03 34.60
N PRO A 78 2.18 1.49 35.71
CA PRO A 78 2.06 0.84 37.02
C PRO A 78 0.63 0.74 37.55
N MET A 79 -0.26 1.67 37.15
CA MET A 79 -1.66 1.67 37.57
C MET A 79 -2.39 0.45 36.97
N PHE A 80 -2.14 0.16 35.69
CA PHE A 80 -2.78 -0.93 34.98
C PHE A 80 -2.14 -2.30 35.26
N LYS A 81 -0.85 -2.35 35.60
CA LYS A 81 -0.18 -3.60 36.04
C LYS A 81 -0.82 -4.26 37.27
N LYS A 82 -1.46 -3.46 38.14
CA LYS A 82 -2.10 -3.96 39.38
C LYS A 82 -3.43 -4.67 39.16
N MET A 83 -4.01 -4.56 37.95
CA MET A 83 -5.34 -5.13 37.64
C MET A 83 -5.31 -6.60 37.15
N GLY A 84 -4.14 -7.26 37.12
CA GLY A 84 -4.00 -8.70 36.84
C GLY A 84 -3.51 -9.06 35.43
N ASP A 85 -3.32 -10.36 35.18
CA ASP A 85 -2.84 -10.90 33.89
C ASP A 85 -3.88 -10.68 32.78
N TRP A 86 -3.46 -9.95 31.76
CA TRP A 86 -4.32 -9.51 30.66
C TRP A 86 -4.33 -10.58 29.54
N ARG A 87 -5.49 -10.70 28.87
CA ARG A 87 -5.65 -11.57 27.69
C ARG A 87 -4.71 -11.09 26.58
N GLN A 88 -3.81 -11.97 26.12
CA GLN A 88 -3.01 -11.73 24.93
C GLN A 88 -3.91 -11.26 23.76
N PHE A 89 -3.65 -10.06 23.25
CA PHE A 89 -4.30 -9.58 22.05
C PHE A 89 -3.81 -10.45 20.90
N THR A 90 -4.74 -11.14 20.25
CA THR A 90 -4.41 -11.91 19.06
C THR A 90 -4.04 -10.96 17.93
N MET A 91 -3.11 -11.36 17.05
CA MET A 91 -2.76 -10.58 15.86
C MET A 91 -4.02 -10.18 15.07
N LYS A 92 -5.00 -11.10 14.97
CA LYS A 92 -6.30 -10.86 14.36
C LYS A 92 -7.04 -9.64 14.94
N GLN A 93 -7.07 -9.48 16.26
CA GLN A 93 -7.71 -8.32 16.89
C GLN A 93 -6.98 -7.01 16.59
N VAL A 94 -5.64 -7.06 16.54
CA VAL A 94 -4.82 -5.89 16.23
C VAL A 94 -4.99 -5.49 14.76
N LEU A 95 -5.02 -6.46 13.85
CA LEU A 95 -5.27 -6.26 12.42
C LEU A 95 -6.69 -5.72 12.15
N GLN A 96 -7.70 -6.18 12.88
CA GLN A 96 -9.06 -5.65 12.79
C GLN A 96 -9.13 -4.14 13.10
N SER A 97 -8.31 -3.66 14.04
CA SER A 97 -8.19 -2.21 14.32
C SER A 97 -7.58 -1.47 13.12
N ALA A 98 -6.54 -2.03 12.49
CA ALA A 98 -5.93 -1.46 11.30
C ALA A 98 -6.88 -1.43 10.08
N HIS A 99 -7.70 -2.48 9.90
CA HIS A 99 -8.70 -2.54 8.82
C HIS A 99 -9.69 -1.37 8.84
N LYS A 100 -10.12 -0.91 10.02
CA LYS A 100 -11.02 0.26 10.12
C LYS A 100 -10.36 1.53 9.55
N VAL A 101 -9.08 1.73 9.84
CA VAL A 101 -8.30 2.87 9.33
C VAL A 101 -8.16 2.77 7.81
N ILE A 102 -7.87 1.57 7.29
CA ILE A 102 -7.74 1.33 5.84
C ILE A 102 -9.04 1.67 5.13
N GLN A 103 -10.19 1.15 5.60
CA GLN A 103 -11.49 1.44 4.98
C GLN A 103 -11.81 2.94 4.97
N GLN A 104 -11.54 3.64 6.07
CA GLN A 104 -11.72 5.11 6.13
C GLN A 104 -10.83 5.85 5.14
N GLN A 105 -9.59 5.40 4.93
CA GLN A 105 -8.71 5.98 3.92
C GLN A 105 -9.22 5.70 2.51
N VAL A 106 -9.61 4.46 2.20
CA VAL A 106 -10.20 4.09 0.90
C VAL A 106 -11.41 4.98 0.58
N GLU A 107 -12.34 5.13 1.52
CA GLU A 107 -13.51 6.00 1.33
C GLU A 107 -13.12 7.46 1.07
N THR A 108 -12.15 7.98 1.83
CA THR A 108 -11.62 9.33 1.63
C THR A 108 -11.05 9.50 0.21
N HIS A 109 -10.24 8.55 -0.24
CA HIS A 109 -9.64 8.58 -1.57
C HIS A 109 -10.71 8.51 -2.66
N SER A 110 -11.68 7.59 -2.57
CA SER A 110 -12.78 7.48 -3.54
C SER A 110 -13.55 8.81 -3.69
N ARG A 111 -13.85 9.49 -2.57
CA ARG A 111 -14.51 10.81 -2.60
C ARG A 111 -13.69 11.89 -3.32
N PHE A 112 -12.36 11.79 -3.34
CA PHE A 112 -11.53 12.72 -4.11
C PHE A 112 -11.75 12.55 -5.61
N TYR A 113 -11.86 11.31 -6.11
CA TYR A 113 -12.12 11.07 -7.53
C TYR A 113 -13.51 11.56 -7.93
N ASP A 114 -14.53 11.24 -7.12
CA ASP A 114 -15.92 11.67 -7.36
C ASP A 114 -16.03 13.20 -7.40
N ARG A 115 -15.44 13.89 -6.40
CA ARG A 115 -15.47 15.35 -6.30
C ARG A 115 -14.78 16.06 -7.47
N ASN A 116 -13.81 15.41 -8.11
CA ASN A 116 -13.07 15.97 -9.24
C ASN A 116 -13.57 15.41 -10.58
N GLU A 117 -14.69 14.68 -10.61
CA GLU A 117 -15.29 14.09 -11.82
C GLU A 117 -14.30 13.24 -12.63
N ILE A 118 -13.39 12.55 -11.94
CA ILE A 118 -12.39 11.69 -12.59
C ILE A 118 -13.04 10.34 -12.88
N ALA A 119 -13.02 9.91 -14.14
CA ALA A 119 -13.55 8.61 -14.53
C ALA A 119 -12.64 7.49 -14.02
N ILE A 120 -13.21 6.47 -13.38
CA ILE A 120 -12.47 5.33 -12.84
C ILE A 120 -12.76 4.09 -13.70
N TYR A 121 -11.70 3.39 -14.09
CA TYR A 121 -11.77 2.13 -14.82
C TYR A 121 -11.07 1.04 -14.02
N HIS A 122 -11.80 -0.03 -13.72
CA HIS A 122 -11.26 -1.21 -13.06
C HIS A 122 -10.80 -2.24 -14.08
N GLY A 123 -9.52 -2.63 -13.99
CA GLY A 123 -8.90 -3.63 -14.83
C GLY A 123 -7.41 -3.40 -15.03
N ARG A 124 -6.77 -4.33 -15.76
CA ARG A 124 -5.36 -4.23 -16.08
C ARG A 124 -5.17 -3.36 -17.33
N ALA A 125 -4.45 -2.26 -17.20
CA ALA A 125 -4.11 -1.41 -18.32
C ALA A 125 -3.03 -2.03 -19.21
N TYR A 126 -3.18 -1.88 -20.52
CA TYR A 126 -2.18 -2.19 -21.53
C TYR A 126 -2.07 -1.01 -22.50
N ILE A 127 -0.87 -0.47 -22.65
CA ILE A 127 -0.61 0.62 -23.60
C ILE A 127 -0.43 -0.03 -24.97
N GLN A 128 -1.45 0.09 -25.83
CA GLN A 128 -1.38 -0.44 -27.19
C GLN A 128 -0.47 0.44 -28.06
N ASP A 129 -0.61 1.76 -27.91
CA ASP A 129 0.20 2.76 -28.58
C ASP A 129 0.20 4.08 -27.78
N LYS A 130 0.83 5.13 -28.32
CA LYS A 130 0.98 6.43 -27.66
C LYS A 130 -0.33 7.12 -27.26
N ASN A 131 -1.46 6.76 -27.87
CA ASN A 131 -2.76 7.40 -27.65
C ASN A 131 -3.87 6.42 -27.25
N THR A 132 -3.57 5.11 -27.17
CA THR A 132 -4.56 4.06 -26.93
C THR A 132 -4.17 3.19 -25.74
N VAL A 133 -5.04 3.14 -24.73
CA VAL A 133 -4.93 2.24 -23.59
C VAL A 133 -6.10 1.25 -23.60
N LEU A 134 -5.79 -0.04 -23.56
CA LEU A 134 -6.78 -1.10 -23.36
C LEU A 134 -6.90 -1.40 -21.87
N VAL A 135 -8.13 -1.59 -21.40
CA VAL A 135 -8.42 -2.04 -20.04
C VAL A 135 -8.96 -3.46 -20.12
N PHE A 136 -8.22 -4.40 -19.52
CA PHE A 136 -8.58 -5.81 -19.50
C PHE A 136 -9.34 -6.18 -18.21
N SER A 137 -10.38 -6.98 -18.34
CA SER A 137 -10.99 -7.78 -17.27
C SER A 137 -10.61 -9.26 -17.40
N ALA A 138 -11.14 -10.11 -16.52
CA ALA A 138 -10.97 -11.56 -16.61
C ALA A 138 -11.49 -12.14 -17.95
N ASP A 139 -12.46 -11.47 -18.58
CA ASP A 139 -13.13 -11.91 -19.81
C ASP A 139 -12.50 -11.35 -21.10
N GLY A 140 -11.40 -10.58 -21.00
CA GLY A 140 -10.72 -9.98 -22.14
C GLY A 140 -10.72 -8.45 -22.11
N ILE A 141 -10.75 -7.80 -23.29
CA ILE A 141 -10.74 -6.33 -23.37
C ILE A 141 -12.12 -5.81 -22.96
N LYS A 142 -12.16 -5.06 -21.86
CA LYS A 142 -13.37 -4.43 -21.33
C LYS A 142 -13.60 -3.06 -21.94
N GLU A 143 -12.55 -2.26 -22.06
CA GLU A 143 -12.62 -0.88 -22.57
C GLU A 143 -11.41 -0.54 -23.43
N THR A 144 -11.61 0.32 -24.42
CA THR A 144 -10.53 0.97 -25.18
C THR A 144 -10.60 2.47 -24.94
N ILE A 145 -9.54 3.03 -24.36
CA ILE A 145 -9.46 4.42 -23.96
C ILE A 145 -8.52 5.17 -24.90
N ILE A 146 -9.06 6.17 -25.60
CA ILE A 146 -8.30 7.07 -26.47
C ILE A 146 -7.99 8.36 -25.69
N CYS A 147 -6.71 8.69 -25.57
CA CYS A 147 -6.22 9.82 -24.80
C CYS A 147 -5.04 10.55 -25.44
N GLN A 148 -4.82 11.81 -25.03
CA GLN A 148 -3.67 12.59 -25.52
C GLN A 148 -2.38 12.25 -24.78
N GLN A 149 -2.46 12.01 -23.47
CA GLN A 149 -1.31 11.79 -22.60
C GLN A 149 -1.56 10.59 -21.68
N ILE A 150 -0.48 9.87 -21.36
CA ILE A 150 -0.51 8.72 -20.46
C ILE A 150 0.47 8.98 -19.31
N VAL A 151 0.00 8.84 -18.07
CA VAL A 151 0.82 8.90 -16.86
C VAL A 151 0.96 7.50 -16.30
N ILE A 152 2.19 7.00 -16.22
CA ILE A 152 2.48 5.67 -15.66
C ILE A 152 2.78 5.83 -14.16
N ALA A 153 1.90 5.28 -13.31
CA ALA A 153 1.99 5.33 -11.85
C ALA A 153 1.69 3.95 -11.23
N THR A 154 2.16 2.87 -11.87
CA THR A 154 1.84 1.47 -11.55
C THR A 154 2.46 0.95 -10.25
N GLY A 155 3.36 1.72 -9.64
CA GLY A 155 3.96 1.39 -8.34
C GLY A 155 5.01 0.28 -8.40
N SER A 156 5.13 -0.47 -7.30
CA SER A 156 6.13 -1.52 -7.10
C SER A 156 5.48 -2.77 -6.47
N ARG A 157 6.27 -3.83 -6.31
CA ARG A 157 5.87 -5.07 -5.65
C ARG A 157 7.02 -5.62 -4.80
N PRO A 158 6.74 -6.43 -3.75
CA PRO A 158 7.80 -7.06 -2.96
C PRO A 158 8.74 -7.90 -3.81
N TYR A 159 10.02 -7.89 -3.44
CA TYR A 159 11.02 -8.78 -4.06
C TYR A 159 10.80 -10.21 -3.57
N ARG A 160 10.66 -11.15 -4.51
CA ARG A 160 10.44 -12.57 -4.24
C ARG A 160 11.54 -13.39 -4.93
N PRO A 161 12.64 -13.74 -4.23
CA PRO A 161 13.71 -14.55 -4.83
C PRO A 161 13.24 -15.98 -5.09
N GLU A 162 13.69 -16.58 -6.20
CA GLU A 162 13.26 -17.91 -6.68
C GLU A 162 13.56 -19.05 -5.70
N ILE A 163 14.57 -18.89 -4.84
CA ILE A 163 14.95 -19.88 -3.82
C ILE A 163 13.89 -20.04 -2.71
N LEU A 164 12.96 -19.09 -2.57
CA LEU A 164 11.92 -19.13 -1.55
C LEU A 164 10.54 -19.41 -2.16
N ASP A 165 9.81 -20.36 -1.57
CA ASP A 165 8.44 -20.66 -1.93
C ASP A 165 7.44 -19.72 -1.22
N PHE A 166 6.98 -18.68 -1.92
CA PHE A 166 5.96 -17.74 -1.43
C PHE A 166 4.51 -18.27 -1.48
N ASN A 167 4.30 -19.52 -1.90
CA ASN A 167 3.02 -20.22 -1.76
C ASN A 167 2.94 -21.02 -0.45
N HIS A 168 4.07 -21.26 0.21
CA HIS A 168 4.09 -21.94 1.50
C HIS A 168 3.35 -21.09 2.55
N PRO A 169 2.44 -21.67 3.37
CA PRO A 169 1.57 -20.92 4.30
C PRO A 169 2.32 -20.21 5.44
N ARG A 170 3.64 -20.43 5.56
CA ARG A 170 4.52 -19.80 6.56
C ARG A 170 5.50 -18.79 5.96
N VAL A 171 5.45 -18.56 4.65
CA VAL A 171 6.34 -17.62 3.95
C VAL A 171 5.51 -16.41 3.53
N PHE A 172 5.87 -15.25 4.07
CA PHE A 172 5.16 -14.00 3.86
C PHE A 172 6.09 -12.96 3.24
N ASP A 173 5.53 -12.11 2.39
CA ASP A 173 6.10 -10.81 2.08
C ASP A 173 5.30 -9.70 2.77
N SER A 174 5.71 -8.45 2.57
CA SER A 174 5.03 -7.30 3.17
C SER A 174 3.58 -7.14 2.72
N ASP A 175 3.21 -7.67 1.55
CA ASP A 175 1.85 -7.55 1.03
C ASP A 175 0.91 -8.54 1.73
N LYS A 176 1.40 -9.75 2.03
CA LYS A 176 0.62 -10.83 2.66
C LYS A 176 0.68 -10.87 4.19
N ILE A 177 1.66 -10.24 4.83
CA ILE A 177 1.86 -10.38 6.29
C ILE A 177 0.65 -9.89 7.11
N LEU A 178 -0.14 -8.99 6.55
CA LEU A 178 -1.38 -8.48 7.15
C LEU A 178 -2.51 -9.52 7.14
N ASP A 179 -2.37 -10.60 6.37
CA ASP A 179 -3.31 -11.72 6.31
C ASP A 179 -2.96 -12.84 7.31
N LEU A 180 -1.94 -12.65 8.15
CA LEU A 180 -1.52 -13.65 9.15
C LEU A 180 -2.67 -13.93 10.14
N ASP A 181 -3.25 -15.13 10.06
CA ASP A 181 -4.47 -15.51 10.79
C ASP A 181 -4.25 -16.58 11.87
N PHE A 182 -3.02 -17.09 12.01
CA PHE A 182 -2.64 -18.08 13.02
C PHE A 182 -1.67 -17.52 14.06
N SER A 183 -1.61 -18.17 15.23
CA SER A 183 -0.69 -17.78 16.30
C SER A 183 0.75 -18.18 15.97
N ILE A 184 1.68 -17.27 16.23
CA ILE A 184 3.12 -17.50 16.08
C ILE A 184 3.83 -17.24 17.41
N GLN A 185 4.89 -18.01 17.68
CA GLN A 185 5.79 -17.74 18.81
C GLN A 185 7.07 -17.03 18.37
N LYS A 186 7.52 -17.35 17.15
CA LYS A 186 8.78 -16.86 16.58
C LYS A 186 8.56 -16.48 15.12
N ILE A 187 9.19 -15.39 14.70
CA ILE A 187 9.27 -14.94 13.30
C ILE A 187 10.71 -14.64 12.91
N ILE A 188 11.07 -15.01 11.69
CA ILE A 188 12.32 -14.60 11.06
C ILE A 188 11.97 -13.54 10.03
N ILE A 189 12.61 -12.38 10.11
CA ILE A 189 12.46 -11.29 9.14
C ILE A 189 13.75 -11.20 8.35
N TYR A 190 13.66 -11.53 7.07
CA TYR A 190 14.81 -11.52 6.16
C TYR A 190 14.91 -10.16 5.45
N GLY A 191 15.89 -9.35 5.85
CA GLY A 191 16.12 -8.00 5.33
C GLY A 191 15.83 -6.91 6.36
N ALA A 192 16.89 -6.25 6.82
CA ALA A 192 16.83 -5.21 7.85
C ALA A 192 16.73 -3.78 7.29
N GLY A 193 15.91 -3.62 6.25
CA GLY A 193 15.49 -2.31 5.73
C GLY A 193 14.33 -1.72 6.54
N VAL A 194 13.82 -0.55 6.13
CA VAL A 194 12.73 0.16 6.86
C VAL A 194 11.54 -0.74 7.18
N ILE A 195 11.05 -1.48 6.17
CA ILE A 195 9.89 -2.38 6.32
C ILE A 195 10.21 -3.49 7.32
N GLY A 196 11.39 -4.11 7.22
CA GLY A 196 11.83 -5.16 8.13
C GLY A 196 11.93 -4.69 9.58
N CYS A 197 12.56 -3.53 9.81
CA CYS A 197 12.67 -2.93 11.15
C CYS A 197 11.30 -2.53 11.73
N GLU A 198 10.40 -2.01 10.90
CA GLU A 198 9.04 -1.65 11.33
C GLU A 198 8.26 -2.90 11.78
N TYR A 199 8.23 -3.96 10.97
CA TYR A 199 7.57 -5.19 11.36
C TYR A 199 8.27 -5.88 12.54
N ALA A 200 9.60 -5.86 12.62
CA ALA A 200 10.32 -6.37 13.78
C ALA A 200 9.84 -5.68 15.07
N SER A 201 9.74 -4.36 15.07
CA SER A 201 9.26 -3.58 16.21
C SER A 201 7.81 -3.92 16.58
N ILE A 202 6.94 -4.12 15.59
CA ILE A 202 5.55 -4.52 15.78
C ILE A 202 5.47 -5.90 16.46
N PHE A 203 6.19 -6.90 15.94
CA PHE A 203 6.15 -8.26 16.46
C PHE A 203 6.78 -8.36 17.85
N ILE A 204 7.89 -7.66 18.12
CA ILE A 204 8.49 -7.56 19.46
C ILE A 204 7.49 -6.92 20.43
N GLY A 205 6.82 -5.83 20.02
CA GLY A 205 5.82 -5.16 20.86
C GLY A 205 4.60 -6.04 21.20
N LEU A 206 4.32 -7.05 20.37
CA LEU A 206 3.29 -8.05 20.59
C LEU A 206 3.79 -9.29 21.37
N ASP A 207 5.03 -9.27 21.85
CA ASP A 207 5.65 -10.33 22.65
C ASP A 207 6.05 -11.59 21.85
N HIS A 208 6.33 -11.42 20.55
CA HIS A 208 6.89 -12.49 19.72
C HIS A 208 8.43 -12.46 19.73
N LYS A 209 9.05 -13.64 19.63
CA LYS A 209 10.49 -13.72 19.38
C LYS A 209 10.79 -13.37 17.92
N VAL A 210 11.64 -12.38 17.69
CA VAL A 210 12.01 -11.92 16.35
C VAL A 210 13.49 -12.14 16.10
N ASP A 211 13.83 -12.83 15.02
CA ASP A 211 15.18 -12.85 14.47
C ASP A 211 15.19 -11.94 13.21
N LEU A 212 15.87 -10.80 13.28
CA LEU A 212 16.02 -9.87 12.15
C LEU A 212 17.35 -10.13 11.44
N ILE A 213 17.30 -10.64 10.21
CA ILE A 213 18.48 -10.95 9.42
C ILE A 213 18.88 -9.71 8.61
N ASN A 214 20.00 -9.10 8.98
CA ASN A 214 20.64 -8.06 8.19
C ASN A 214 21.63 -8.67 7.21
N THR A 215 21.47 -8.38 5.92
CA THR A 215 22.39 -8.82 4.87
C THR A 215 23.40 -7.73 4.48
N GLN A 216 23.26 -6.54 5.07
CA GLN A 216 24.15 -5.39 4.84
C GLN A 216 25.24 -5.30 5.92
N HIS A 217 26.26 -4.47 5.68
CA HIS A 217 27.33 -4.22 6.63
C HIS A 217 26.83 -3.53 7.92
N LYS A 218 25.78 -2.71 7.82
CA LYS A 218 25.15 -1.98 8.93
C LYS A 218 23.63 -1.98 8.79
N LEU A 219 22.92 -1.87 9.91
CA LEU A 219 21.46 -1.73 9.93
C LEU A 219 21.04 -0.42 9.24
N LEU A 220 20.07 -0.43 8.32
CA LEU A 220 19.60 0.79 7.64
C LEU A 220 20.77 1.65 7.09
N SER A 221 21.72 1.03 6.40
CA SER A 221 23.01 1.62 5.98
C SER A 221 22.95 2.86 5.07
N TYR A 222 21.75 3.33 4.71
CA TYR A 222 21.54 4.59 3.99
C TYR A 222 21.32 5.78 4.94
N LEU A 223 21.16 5.54 6.25
CA LEU A 223 21.08 6.56 7.28
C LEU A 223 22.47 6.98 7.75
N ASP A 224 22.51 8.12 8.44
CA ASP A 224 23.69 8.57 9.17
C ASP A 224 24.16 7.51 10.17
N ASP A 225 25.49 7.45 10.35
CA ASP A 225 26.12 6.43 11.17
C ASP A 225 25.64 6.46 12.62
N GLU A 226 25.54 7.63 13.24
CA GLU A 226 25.13 7.76 14.64
C GLU A 226 23.68 7.28 14.85
N ILE A 227 22.81 7.57 13.87
CA ILE A 227 21.39 7.13 13.90
C ILE A 227 21.30 5.61 13.78
N SER A 228 22.06 5.03 12.84
CA SER A 228 22.08 3.59 12.64
C SER A 228 22.61 2.85 13.86
N ASP A 229 23.67 3.36 14.49
CA ASP A 229 24.22 2.79 15.71
C ASP A 229 23.21 2.87 16.85
N ALA A 230 22.62 4.05 17.11
CA ALA A 230 21.62 4.23 18.15
C ALA A 230 20.41 3.29 18.02
N LEU A 231 20.02 2.94 16.79
CA LEU A 231 18.94 1.98 16.53
C LEU A 231 19.34 0.52 16.75
N SER A 232 20.64 0.20 16.71
CA SER A 232 21.14 -1.18 16.84
C SER A 232 21.49 -1.59 18.28
N TYR A 233 21.74 -0.63 19.16
CA TYR A 233 22.22 -0.87 20.54
C TYR A 233 21.11 -0.97 21.61
N HIS A 234 19.84 -1.02 21.22
CA HIS A 234 18.67 -1.12 22.13
C HIS A 234 17.68 -2.20 21.69
#